data_AF-A0A0J7J4V0-F1
#
_entry.id   AF-A0A0J7J4V0-F1
#
_cell.length_a   1.000
_cell.length_b   1.000
_cell.length_c   1.000
_cell.angle_alpha   90.00
_cell.angle_beta   90.00
_cell.angle_gamma   90.00
#
_symmetry.space_group_name_H-M   'P 1'
#
loop_
_entity.id
_entity.type
_entity.pdbx_description
1 polymer ?
#
loop_
_entity_poly.entity_id
_entity_poly.type
_entity_poly.pdbx_seq_one_letter_code
_entity_poly.pdbx_strand_id
1 'polypeptide(L)'
;MSDSITENDVDIIQAIIRSFYGQGNARLFTSSTITDETIVKVVELLAETEDCSTWIDAVPSPQDLLMPANKLRKWGLRIIRKSGEPFLTGNVRINIMCKRFRAAQFKPAIIDSLN
;
A
#
# COMPACT_ATOMS: atom_id res chain seq x y z
N MET A 1 19.30 25.98 6.23
CA MET A 1 19.54 24.70 6.93
C MET A 1 20.06 23.77 5.87
N SER A 2 21.21 23.12 6.07
CA SER A 2 21.73 22.21 5.05
C SER A 2 20.85 20.97 5.01
N ASP A 3 20.12 20.77 3.92
CA ASP A 3 19.32 19.57 3.62
C ASP A 3 20.21 18.35 3.32
N SER A 4 21.29 18.21 4.07
CA SER A 4 22.25 17.11 3.95
C SER A 4 21.80 15.94 4.80
N ILE A 5 21.75 14.75 4.19
CA ILE A 5 21.43 13.50 4.86
C ILE A 5 22.32 13.26 6.08
N THR A 6 21.73 12.95 7.23
CA THR A 6 22.46 12.67 8.47
C THR A 6 22.83 11.20 8.57
N GLU A 7 23.80 10.84 9.43
CA GLU A 7 24.13 9.43 9.70
C GLU A 7 22.92 8.64 10.22
N ASN A 8 22.07 9.28 11.04
CA ASN A 8 20.83 8.67 11.53
C ASN A 8 19.84 8.37 10.39
N ASP A 9 19.75 9.23 9.36
CA ASP A 9 18.90 8.97 8.19
C ASP A 9 19.42 7.78 7.38
N VAL A 10 20.74 7.65 7.26
CA VAL A 10 21.38 6.49 6.61
C VAL A 10 21.03 5.20 7.38
N ASP A 11 21.16 5.20 8.70
CA ASP A 11 20.84 4.02 9.53
C ASP A 11 19.37 3.60 9.39
N ILE A 12 18.45 4.56 9.36
CA ILE A 12 17.02 4.31 9.15
C ILE A 12 16.78 3.70 7.76
N ILE A 13 17.36 4.28 6.70
CA ILE A 13 17.23 3.76 5.34
C ILE A 13 17.80 2.34 5.24
N GLN A 14 18.97 2.07 5.83
CA GLN A 14 19.55 0.73 5.86
C GLN A 14 18.64 -0.27 6.58
N ALA A 15 18.01 0.11 7.69
CA ALA A 15 17.08 -0.75 8.43
C ALA A 15 15.83 -1.10 7.60
N ILE A 16 15.27 -0.12 6.89
CA ILE A 16 14.16 -0.32 5.94
C ILE A 16 14.60 -1.31 4.86
N ILE A 17 15.66 -0.99 4.12
CA ILE A 17 16.18 -1.81 3.03
C ILE A 17 16.54 -3.23 3.49
N ARG A 18 17.10 -3.39 4.69
CA ARG A 18 17.40 -4.71 5.27
C ARG A 18 16.14 -5.56 5.42
N SER A 19 15.03 -4.96 5.82
CA SER A 19 13.77 -5.67 6.03
C SER A 19 13.16 -6.18 4.72
N PHE A 20 13.34 -5.45 3.61
CA PHE A 20 12.81 -5.84 2.30
C PHE A 20 13.78 -6.67 1.46
N TYR A 21 15.05 -6.33 1.47
CA TYR A 21 16.05 -6.83 0.52
C TYR A 21 17.24 -7.53 1.21
N GLY A 22 17.24 -7.63 2.54
CA GLY A 22 18.26 -8.33 3.32
C GLY A 22 19.53 -7.50 3.59
N GLN A 23 20.36 -8.01 4.50
CA GLN A 23 21.55 -7.29 5.02
C GLN A 23 22.59 -6.98 3.95
N GLY A 24 22.75 -7.85 2.94
CA GLY A 24 23.73 -7.65 1.87
C GLY A 24 23.46 -6.39 1.05
N ASN A 25 22.19 -6.16 0.71
CA ASN A 25 21.77 -4.98 -0.03
C ASN A 25 21.76 -3.72 0.83
N ALA A 26 21.36 -3.82 2.10
CA ALA A 26 21.36 -2.69 3.03
C ALA A 26 22.73 -2.01 3.17
N ARG A 27 23.82 -2.78 3.17
CA ARG A 27 25.19 -2.25 3.29
C ARG A 27 25.63 -1.35 2.11
N LEU A 28 24.91 -1.37 1.00
CA LEU A 28 25.21 -0.54 -0.18
C LEU A 28 24.70 0.91 -0.03
N PHE A 29 23.82 1.16 0.95
CA PHE A 29 23.21 2.47 1.18
C PHE A 29 24.04 3.22 2.22
N THR A 30 24.83 4.19 1.77
CA THR A 30 25.69 5.06 2.60
C THR A 30 25.38 6.52 2.31
N SER A 31 25.88 7.45 3.14
CA SER A 31 25.70 8.89 2.92
C SER A 31 26.18 9.38 1.55
N SER A 32 27.13 8.67 0.93
CA SER A 32 27.67 8.99 -0.39
C SER A 32 26.93 8.33 -1.56
N THR A 33 26.10 7.30 -1.32
CA THR A 33 25.35 6.60 -2.36
C THR A 33 23.86 6.93 -2.35
N ILE A 34 23.33 7.40 -1.22
CA ILE A 34 21.93 7.82 -1.11
C ILE A 34 21.73 9.17 -1.78
N THR A 35 20.89 9.17 -2.80
CA THR A 35 20.46 10.38 -3.54
C THR A 35 19.04 10.77 -3.17
N ASP A 36 18.62 11.98 -3.55
CA ASP A 36 17.22 12.41 -3.38
C ASP A 36 16.23 11.44 -4.04
N GLU A 37 16.56 10.91 -5.22
CA GLU A 37 15.76 9.88 -5.89
C GLU A 37 15.66 8.60 -5.06
N THR A 38 16.75 8.19 -4.41
CA THR A 38 16.76 7.04 -3.51
C THR A 38 15.79 7.25 -2.34
N ILE A 39 15.79 8.44 -1.74
CA ILE A 39 14.87 8.80 -0.65
C ILE A 39 13.42 8.70 -1.12
N VAL A 40 13.10 9.27 -2.29
CA VAL A 40 11.75 9.19 -2.88
C VAL A 40 11.34 7.73 -3.12
N LYS A 41 12.22 6.89 -3.67
CA LYS A 41 11.94 5.46 -3.89
C LYS A 41 11.73 4.67 -2.60
N VAL A 42 12.45 4.98 -1.53
CA VAL A 42 12.22 4.36 -0.21
C VAL A 42 10.87 4.76 0.36
N VAL A 43 10.46 6.03 0.19
CA VAL A 43 9.11 6.48 0.61
C VAL A 43 8.02 5.81 -0.23
N GLU A 44 8.19 5.70 -1.55
CA GLU A 44 7.28 4.93 -2.42
C GLU A 44 7.17 3.47 -1.97
N LEU A 45 8.30 2.81 -1.68
CA LEU A 45 8.32 1.44 -1.15
C LEU A 45 7.51 1.30 0.15
N LEU A 46 7.65 2.25 1.08
CA LEU A 46 6.92 2.23 2.34
C LEU A 46 5.42 2.45 2.15
N ALA A 47 5.04 3.43 1.33
CA ALA A 47 3.64 3.72 1.02
C ALA A 47 2.94 2.51 0.36
N GLU A 48 3.60 1.88 -0.60
CA GLU A 48 3.09 0.67 -1.25
C GLU A 48 3.07 -0.54 -0.31
N THR A 49 3.96 -0.60 0.69
CA THR A 49 3.97 -1.71 1.67
C THR A 49 2.86 -1.59 2.70
N GLU A 50 2.56 -0.39 3.20
CA GLU A 50 1.42 -0.16 4.10
C GLU A 50 0.11 -0.56 3.41
N ASP A 51 -0.05 -0.20 2.14
CA ASP A 51 -1.19 -0.61 1.33
C ASP A 51 -1.17 -2.13 1.04
N CYS A 52 -0.03 -2.70 0.64
CA CYS A 52 0.08 -4.12 0.32
C CYS A 52 -0.19 -5.02 1.54
N SER A 53 0.35 -4.69 2.70
CA SER A 53 0.12 -5.46 3.94
C SER A 53 -1.31 -5.33 4.46
N THR A 54 -1.94 -4.16 4.29
CA THR A 54 -3.34 -3.93 4.66
C THR A 54 -4.31 -4.66 3.74
N TRP A 55 -3.98 -4.77 2.45
CA TRP A 55 -4.83 -5.34 1.40
C TRP A 55 -4.38 -6.72 0.90
N ILE A 56 -3.44 -7.39 1.57
CA ILE A 56 -2.95 -8.73 1.14
C ILE A 56 -4.08 -9.76 1.08
N ASP A 57 -5.07 -9.66 1.98
CA ASP A 57 -6.26 -10.50 1.95
C ASP A 57 -7.18 -10.16 0.77
N ALA A 58 -7.08 -8.94 0.23
CA ALA A 58 -7.79 -8.47 -0.96
C ALA A 58 -7.14 -8.91 -2.27
N VAL A 59 -6.20 -9.86 -2.22
CA VAL A 59 -5.81 -10.68 -3.36
C VAL A 59 -6.56 -12.01 -3.27
N PRO A 60 -7.41 -12.37 -4.25
CA PRO A 60 -8.12 -13.65 -4.24
C PRO A 60 -7.10 -14.79 -4.38
N SER A 61 -7.30 -15.87 -3.63
CA SER A 61 -6.43 -17.04 -3.79
C SER A 61 -6.61 -17.63 -5.20
N PRO A 62 -5.60 -18.32 -5.76
CA PRO A 62 -5.75 -18.97 -7.06
C PRO A 62 -6.97 -19.90 -7.15
N GLN A 63 -7.36 -20.52 -6.03
CA GLN A 63 -8.54 -21.39 -5.94
C GLN A 63 -9.87 -20.62 -5.98
N ASP A 64 -9.89 -19.35 -5.54
CA ASP A 64 -11.06 -18.49 -5.61
C ASP A 64 -11.32 -18.06 -7.06
N LEU A 65 -10.25 -17.85 -7.86
CA LEU A 65 -10.33 -17.51 -9.28
C LEU A 65 -10.82 -18.69 -10.16
N LEU A 66 -10.51 -19.92 -9.76
CA LEU A 66 -10.86 -21.14 -10.51
C LEU A 66 -12.32 -21.60 -10.30
N MET A 67 -13.11 -20.94 -9.45
CA MET A 67 -14.53 -21.29 -9.22
C MET A 67 -15.47 -20.07 -9.30
N PRO A 68 -16.46 -20.04 -10.22
CA PRO A 68 -16.71 -18.80 -10.99
C PRO A 68 -17.66 -17.76 -10.36
N ALA A 69 -18.30 -18.02 -9.21
CA ALA A 69 -19.24 -17.04 -8.65
C ALA A 69 -19.37 -17.07 -7.12
N ASN A 70 -19.62 -18.25 -6.53
CA ASN A 70 -19.90 -18.35 -5.10
C ASN A 70 -18.65 -18.13 -4.22
N LYS A 71 -17.47 -18.55 -4.67
CA LYS A 71 -16.22 -18.35 -3.92
C LYS A 71 -15.72 -16.91 -4.01
N LEU A 72 -15.72 -16.31 -5.21
CA LEU A 72 -15.37 -14.90 -5.39
C LEU A 72 -16.31 -13.96 -4.62
N ARG A 73 -17.62 -14.20 -4.62
CA ARG A 73 -18.56 -13.43 -3.79
C ARG A 73 -18.25 -13.56 -2.30
N LYS A 74 -17.99 -14.78 -1.81
CA LYS A 74 -17.64 -15.03 -0.40
C LYS A 74 -16.32 -14.37 0.00
N TRP A 75 -15.34 -14.39 -0.89
CA TRP A 75 -14.06 -13.70 -0.72
C TRP A 75 -14.26 -12.19 -0.70
N GLY A 76 -14.92 -11.59 -1.70
CA GLY A 76 -15.17 -10.14 -1.75
C GLY A 76 -15.93 -9.62 -0.53
N LEU A 77 -16.94 -10.37 -0.06
CA LEU A 77 -17.67 -10.04 1.18
C LEU A 77 -16.78 -10.08 2.44
N ARG A 78 -15.78 -10.97 2.49
CA ARG A 78 -14.83 -11.02 3.61
C ARG A 78 -14.00 -9.74 3.68
N ILE A 79 -13.55 -9.25 2.51
CA ILE A 79 -12.74 -8.03 2.40
C ILE A 79 -13.56 -6.80 2.74
N ILE A 80 -14.78 -6.68 2.19
CA ILE A 80 -15.68 -5.57 2.51
C ILE A 80 -15.95 -5.49 4.02
N ARG A 81 -16.13 -6.63 4.70
CA ARG A 81 -16.36 -6.66 6.15
C ARG A 81 -15.12 -6.23 6.93
N LYS A 82 -13.96 -6.82 6.63
CA LYS A 82 -12.70 -6.51 7.33
C LYS A 82 -12.29 -5.04 7.15
N SER A 83 -12.36 -4.54 5.92
CA SER A 83 -11.93 -3.18 5.58
C SER A 83 -13.02 -2.12 5.74
N GLY A 84 -14.29 -2.52 5.86
CA GLY A 84 -15.45 -1.61 5.96
C GLY A 84 -15.77 -1.15 7.38
N GLU A 85 -15.40 -1.92 8.41
CA GLU A 85 -15.63 -1.59 9.83
C GLU A 85 -15.18 -0.16 10.19
N PRO A 86 -13.99 0.32 9.77
CA PRO A 86 -13.54 1.67 10.07
C PRO A 86 -14.41 2.77 9.43
N PHE A 87 -15.08 2.49 8.31
CA PHE A 87 -15.99 3.45 7.66
C PHE A 87 -17.28 3.65 8.45
N LEU A 88 -17.73 2.62 9.18
CA LEU A 88 -18.90 2.71 10.07
C LEU A 88 -18.59 3.52 11.34
N THR A 89 -17.38 3.36 11.87
CA THR A 89 -16.93 4.03 13.10
C THR A 89 -16.41 5.45 12.87
N GLY A 90 -16.36 5.92 11.61
CA GLY A 90 -15.87 7.26 11.26
C GLY A 90 -14.34 7.42 11.36
N ASN A 91 -13.62 6.32 11.51
CA ASN A 91 -12.17 6.29 11.73
C ASN A 91 -11.35 6.32 10.42
N VAL A 92 -12.00 6.46 9.27
CA VAL A 92 -11.31 6.58 7.97
C VAL A 92 -11.18 8.04 7.57
N ARG A 93 -9.94 8.49 7.40
CA ARG A 93 -9.63 9.78 6.80
C ARG A 93 -9.28 9.58 5.33
N ILE A 94 -10.19 9.98 4.43
CA ILE A 94 -9.93 9.98 3.00
C ILE A 94 -9.58 11.40 2.58
N ASN A 95 -8.42 11.58 1.96
CA ASN A 95 -8.05 12.86 1.34
C ASN A 95 -9.14 13.29 0.33
N ILE A 96 -9.53 14.57 0.36
CA ILE A 96 -10.67 15.07 -0.44
C ILE A 96 -10.44 14.94 -1.96
N MET A 97 -9.19 15.07 -2.42
CA MET A 97 -8.81 14.90 -3.82
C MET A 97 -8.84 13.43 -4.20
N CYS A 98 -8.28 12.55 -3.37
CA CYS A 98 -8.37 11.10 -3.58
C CYS A 98 -9.82 10.62 -3.62
N LYS A 99 -10.69 11.11 -2.71
CA LYS A 99 -12.12 10.79 -2.70
C LYS A 99 -12.78 11.15 -4.03
N ARG A 100 -12.54 12.36 -4.53
CA ARG A 100 -13.12 12.84 -5.80
C ARG A 100 -12.60 12.05 -7.00
N PHE A 101 -11.28 11.85 -7.08
CA PHE A 101 -10.65 11.12 -8.18
C PHE A 101 -11.11 9.66 -8.24
N ARG A 102 -11.06 8.93 -7.12
CA ARG A 102 -11.51 7.53 -7.05
C ARG A 102 -13.01 7.40 -7.27
N ALA A 103 -13.83 8.32 -6.76
CA ALA A 103 -15.25 8.33 -7.05
C ALA A 103 -15.53 8.52 -8.55
N ALA A 104 -14.84 9.45 -9.21
CA ALA A 104 -15.00 9.64 -10.66
C ALA A 104 -14.59 8.38 -11.45
N GLN A 105 -13.51 7.72 -11.03
CA GLN A 105 -12.99 6.50 -11.66
C GLN A 105 -13.96 5.31 -11.54
N PHE A 106 -14.50 5.04 -10.35
CA PHE A 106 -15.21 3.79 -10.07
C PHE A 106 -16.74 3.91 -9.97
N LYS A 107 -17.28 5.09 -9.66
CA LYS A 107 -18.73 5.26 -9.45
C LYS A 107 -19.57 4.80 -10.63
N PRO A 108 -19.26 5.12 -11.91
CA PRO A 108 -20.09 4.69 -13.03
C PRO A 108 -20.23 3.16 -13.08
N ALA A 109 -19.10 2.44 -13.13
CA ALA A 109 -19.09 0.99 -13.19
C ALA A 109 -19.77 0.31 -11.98
N ILE A 110 -19.62 0.88 -10.77
CA ILE A 110 -20.30 0.36 -9.58
C ILE A 110 -21.82 0.57 -9.67
N ILE A 111 -22.28 1.75 -10.08
CA ILE A 111 -23.71 2.05 -10.19
C ILE A 111 -24.35 1.23 -11.31
N ASP A 112 -23.68 1.10 -12.46
CA ASP A 112 -24.14 0.28 -13.58
C ASP A 112 -24.21 -1.22 -13.25
N SER A 113 -23.47 -1.66 -12.22
CA SER A 113 -23.51 -3.05 -11.73
C SER A 113 -24.68 -3.34 -10.78
N LEU A 114 -25.44 -2.32 -10.38
CA LEU A 114 -26.64 -2.48 -9.56
C LEU A 114 -27.80 -2.95 -10.46
N ASN A 115 -28.51 -3.99 -10.00
CA ASN A 115 -29.71 -4.49 -10.67
C ASN A 115 -30.91 -3.58 -10.47
#